data_AF-A0A953ZG58-F1
#
_entry.id   AF-A0A953ZG58-F1
#
_cell.length_a   1.000
_cell.length_b   1.000
_cell.length_c   1.000
_cell.angle_alpha   90.00
_cell.angle_beta   90.00
_cell.angle_gamma   90.00
#
_symmetry.space_group_name_H-M   'P 1'
#
loop_
_entity.id
_entity.type
_entity.pdbx_description
1 polymer ?
#
loop_
_entity_poly.entity_id
_entity_poly.type
_entity_poly.pdbx_seq_one_letter_code
_entity_poly.pdbx_strand_id
1 'polypeptide(L)'
;EDGKYQKAWKQLAKKLDGGQSASNAFKKTIGDPKKLQPKILEWLKTQQEPFVPVWNEWQGQGADSVIGTSKVTSACRARDDATELSATLNVPEGAWKGGLLIGFSDADSYTVVLLNNAGGFSINQRAEGKWIVLKRGTAPDQIEGTYRLKAVRAGDSITVSANDVELGSFELKGAKLGVCLENCTLRFTDIQWK
;
A
#
# COMPACT_ATOMS: atom_id res chain seq x y z
N GLU A 1 5.79 -11.37 -20.17
CA GLU A 1 5.95 -11.60 -21.62
C GLU A 1 5.77 -10.26 -22.34
N ASP A 2 6.84 -9.47 -22.45
CA ASP A 2 6.78 -8.19 -23.16
C ASP A 2 6.74 -8.41 -24.67
N GLY A 3 5.68 -7.91 -25.32
CA GLY A 3 5.59 -7.82 -26.79
C GLY A 3 4.65 -8.80 -27.49
N LYS A 4 4.24 -9.90 -26.86
CA LYS A 4 3.43 -10.97 -27.50
C LYS A 4 2.10 -10.48 -28.08
N TYR A 5 1.48 -9.48 -27.46
CA TYR A 5 0.19 -8.92 -27.89
C TYR A 5 0.29 -7.54 -28.54
N GLN A 6 1.48 -6.94 -28.65
CA GLN A 6 1.61 -5.55 -29.08
C GLN A 6 1.11 -5.31 -30.51
N LYS A 7 1.38 -6.25 -31.43
CA LYS A 7 0.82 -6.23 -32.80
C LYS A 7 -0.70 -6.44 -32.81
N ALA A 8 -1.21 -7.33 -31.96
CA ALA A 8 -2.65 -7.60 -31.88
C ALA A 8 -3.42 -6.39 -31.32
N TRP A 9 -2.87 -5.68 -30.34
CA TRP A 9 -3.44 -4.45 -29.81
C TRP A 9 -3.46 -3.31 -30.84
N LYS A 10 -2.37 -3.12 -31.61
CA LYS A 10 -2.35 -2.15 -32.71
C LYS A 10 -3.39 -2.48 -33.80
N GLN A 11 -3.57 -3.75 -34.12
CA GLN A 11 -4.60 -4.18 -35.07
C GLN A 11 -6.02 -4.00 -34.53
N LEU A 12 -6.23 -4.21 -33.23
CA LEU A 12 -7.51 -3.97 -32.59
C LEU A 12 -7.86 -2.47 -32.62
N ALA A 13 -6.93 -1.60 -32.22
CA ALA A 13 -7.11 -0.15 -32.26
C ALA A 13 -7.52 0.31 -33.67
N LYS A 14 -6.79 -0.09 -34.71
CA LYS A 14 -7.12 0.24 -36.11
C LYS A 14 -8.53 -0.21 -36.54
N LYS A 15 -9.03 -1.33 -36.02
CA LYS A 15 -10.39 -1.83 -36.32
C LYS A 15 -11.48 -1.05 -35.59
N LEU A 16 -11.20 -0.62 -34.36
CA LEU A 16 -12.10 0.24 -33.58
C LEU A 16 -12.17 1.65 -34.17
N ASP A 17 -11.03 2.21 -34.58
CA ASP A 17 -10.96 3.52 -35.26
C ASP A 17 -11.72 3.51 -36.59
N GLY A 18 -11.82 2.34 -37.23
CA GLY A 18 -12.63 2.11 -38.43
C GLY A 18 -14.12 1.85 -38.16
N GLY A 19 -14.59 2.02 -36.92
CA GLY A 19 -16.01 1.92 -36.55
C GLY A 19 -16.56 0.50 -36.36
N GLN A 20 -15.69 -0.52 -36.24
CA GLN A 20 -16.18 -1.88 -35.98
C GLN A 20 -16.69 -2.04 -34.54
N SER A 21 -17.72 -2.88 -34.38
CA SER A 21 -18.18 -3.32 -33.07
C SER A 21 -17.03 -3.87 -32.23
N ALA A 22 -16.85 -3.31 -31.03
CA ALA A 22 -15.72 -3.62 -30.16
C ALA A 22 -15.63 -5.10 -29.78
N SER A 23 -16.77 -5.73 -29.49
CA SER A 23 -16.87 -7.16 -29.19
C SER A 23 -16.35 -8.04 -30.34
N ASN A 24 -16.79 -7.75 -31.57
CA ASN A 24 -16.39 -8.51 -32.75
C ASN A 24 -14.94 -8.26 -33.14
N ALA A 25 -14.47 -7.00 -33.05
CA ALA A 25 -13.10 -6.64 -33.32
C ALA A 25 -12.14 -7.30 -32.33
N PHE A 26 -12.49 -7.30 -31.04
CA PHE A 26 -11.71 -7.95 -29.99
C PHE A 26 -11.65 -9.46 -30.19
N LYS A 27 -12.82 -10.11 -30.37
CA LYS A 27 -12.89 -11.56 -30.54
C LYS A 27 -12.09 -12.07 -31.74
N LYS A 28 -12.06 -11.31 -32.84
CA LYS A 28 -11.28 -11.64 -34.04
C LYS A 28 -9.78 -11.39 -33.91
N THR A 29 -9.35 -10.49 -33.03
CA THR A 29 -7.95 -10.01 -33.00
C THR A 29 -7.18 -10.53 -31.81
N ILE A 30 -7.84 -10.62 -30.64
CA ILE A 30 -7.26 -11.09 -29.38
C ILE A 30 -7.77 -12.49 -29.03
N GLY A 31 -9.00 -12.84 -29.44
CA GLY A 31 -9.62 -14.14 -29.20
C GLY A 31 -10.86 -14.04 -28.31
N ASP A 32 -11.50 -15.19 -28.03
CA ASP A 32 -12.71 -15.22 -27.20
C ASP A 32 -12.40 -14.74 -25.77
N PRO A 33 -13.04 -13.66 -25.29
CA PRO A 33 -12.84 -13.16 -23.93
C PRO A 33 -13.03 -14.23 -22.86
N LYS A 34 -13.98 -15.16 -23.05
CA LYS A 34 -14.23 -16.27 -22.10
C LYS A 34 -13.07 -17.25 -22.01
N LYS A 35 -12.28 -17.40 -23.09
CA LYS A 35 -11.08 -18.26 -23.11
C LYS A 35 -9.84 -17.54 -22.59
N LEU A 36 -9.84 -16.21 -22.64
CA LEU A 36 -8.79 -15.38 -22.04
C LEU A 36 -8.98 -15.24 -20.54
N GLN A 37 -10.23 -15.25 -20.06
CA GLN A 37 -10.55 -15.06 -18.64
C GLN A 37 -9.76 -15.97 -17.69
N PRO A 38 -9.61 -17.30 -17.91
CA PRO A 38 -8.78 -18.13 -17.03
C PRO A 38 -7.30 -17.74 -17.05
N LYS A 39 -6.77 -17.36 -18.21
CA LYS A 39 -5.36 -16.94 -18.37
C LYS A 39 -5.13 -15.55 -17.75
N ILE A 40 -6.10 -14.66 -17.85
CA ILE A 40 -6.08 -13.35 -17.20
C ILE A 40 -6.17 -13.55 -15.68
N LEU A 41 -7.04 -14.44 -15.20
CA LEU A 41 -7.14 -14.76 -13.77
C LEU A 41 -5.86 -15.43 -13.24
N GLU A 42 -5.24 -16.32 -13.99
CA GLU A 42 -3.92 -16.87 -13.66
C GLU A 42 -2.82 -15.81 -13.70
N TRP A 43 -2.83 -14.96 -14.72
CA TRP A 43 -1.90 -13.85 -14.81
C TRP A 43 -2.11 -12.86 -13.66
N LEU A 44 -3.35 -12.55 -13.26
CA LEU A 44 -3.68 -11.73 -12.08
C LEU A 44 -3.25 -12.39 -10.76
N LYS A 45 -3.15 -13.73 -10.70
CA LYS A 45 -2.54 -14.40 -9.54
C LYS A 45 -1.01 -14.22 -9.49
N THR A 46 -0.36 -14.02 -10.63
CA THR A 46 1.10 -13.86 -10.76
C THR A 46 1.55 -12.40 -10.82
N GLN A 47 0.69 -11.49 -11.27
CA GLN A 47 0.81 -10.07 -11.03
C GLN A 47 0.38 -9.86 -9.58
N GLN A 48 1.37 -9.80 -8.70
CA GLN A 48 1.18 -9.44 -7.31
C GLN A 48 0.28 -8.20 -7.25
N GLU A 49 -0.91 -8.31 -6.66
CA GLU A 49 -1.53 -7.16 -6.01
C GLU A 49 -0.77 -7.02 -4.68
N PRO A 50 0.23 -6.13 -4.61
CA PRO A 50 1.15 -6.05 -3.47
C PRO A 50 0.41 -5.75 -2.16
N PHE A 51 -0.76 -5.12 -2.26
CA PHE A 51 -1.55 -4.63 -1.16
C PHE A 51 -3.01 -5.02 -1.31
N VAL A 52 -3.60 -5.53 -0.23
CA VAL A 52 -5.05 -5.70 -0.12
C VAL A 52 -5.59 -4.54 0.73
N PRO A 53 -6.46 -3.68 0.17
CA PRO A 53 -7.06 -2.61 0.96
C PRO A 53 -7.80 -3.22 2.16
N VAL A 54 -7.51 -2.74 3.38
CA VAL A 54 -8.35 -3.06 4.54
C VAL A 54 -9.69 -2.32 4.42
N TRP A 55 -9.64 -1.12 3.82
CA TRP A 55 -10.78 -0.26 3.49
C TRP A 55 -10.61 0.29 2.06
N ASN A 56 -11.71 0.58 1.34
CA ASN A 56 -11.75 0.96 -0.09
C ASN A 56 -11.15 2.35 -0.42
N GLU A 57 -10.21 2.84 0.38
CA GLU A 57 -9.67 4.20 0.37
C GLU A 57 -8.29 4.30 -0.29
N TRP A 58 -7.80 3.18 -0.84
CA TRP A 58 -6.45 3.04 -1.38
C TRP A 58 -6.47 2.66 -2.85
N GLN A 59 -5.63 3.33 -3.63
CA GLN A 59 -5.45 3.10 -5.06
C GLN A 59 -3.97 2.81 -5.35
N GLY A 60 -3.70 1.69 -6.02
CA GLY A 60 -2.37 1.40 -6.56
C GLY A 60 -1.97 2.40 -7.65
N GLN A 61 -0.72 2.87 -7.60
CA GLN A 61 -0.14 3.78 -8.59
C GLN A 61 1.02 3.13 -9.37
N GLY A 62 1.36 1.89 -9.03
CA GLY A 62 2.45 1.10 -9.58
C GLY A 62 2.65 -0.17 -8.75
N ALA A 63 3.72 -0.92 -9.01
CA ALA A 63 4.04 -2.15 -8.29
C ALA A 63 4.45 -1.90 -6.82
N ASP A 64 4.98 -0.71 -6.53
CA ASP A 64 5.61 -0.31 -5.27
C ASP A 64 5.10 1.05 -4.76
N SER A 65 3.94 1.50 -5.26
CA SER A 65 3.37 2.79 -4.87
C SER A 65 1.86 2.75 -4.73
N VAL A 66 1.37 3.47 -3.71
CA VAL A 66 -0.06 3.63 -3.42
C VAL A 66 -0.37 5.07 -3.06
N ILE A 67 -1.60 5.49 -3.35
CA ILE A 67 -2.19 6.70 -2.81
C ILE A 67 -3.39 6.31 -1.97
N GLY A 68 -3.50 6.90 -0.78
CA GLY A 68 -4.64 6.72 0.10
C GLY A 68 -5.33 8.05 0.38
N THR A 69 -6.66 8.03 0.51
CA THR A 69 -7.46 9.19 0.88
C THR A 69 -8.54 8.76 1.87
N SER A 70 -8.50 9.27 3.10
CA SER A 70 -9.52 8.99 4.12
C SER A 70 -9.79 10.20 5.02
N LYS A 71 -11.00 10.24 5.59
CA LYS A 71 -11.39 11.16 6.67
C LYS A 71 -11.18 10.55 8.07
N VAL A 72 -10.81 9.28 8.14
CA VAL A 72 -10.54 8.53 9.38
C VAL A 72 -9.16 7.88 9.30
N THR A 73 -8.79 7.12 10.32
CA THR A 73 -7.60 6.27 10.25
C THR A 73 -7.84 5.13 9.27
N SER A 74 -6.95 4.99 8.29
CA SER A 74 -7.02 3.98 7.24
C SER A 74 -5.65 3.36 7.00
N ALA A 75 -5.63 2.12 6.53
CA ALA A 75 -4.41 1.37 6.26
C ALA A 75 -4.53 0.47 5.04
N CYS A 76 -3.40 0.30 4.37
CA CYS A 76 -3.18 -0.62 3.27
C CYS A 76 -2.12 -1.62 3.72
N ARG A 77 -2.42 -2.91 3.72
CA ARG A 77 -1.52 -3.94 4.26
C ARG A 77 -0.97 -4.86 3.18
N ALA A 78 0.23 -5.37 3.41
CA ALA A 78 0.77 -6.49 2.66
C ALA A 78 -0.21 -7.66 2.73
N ARG A 79 -0.32 -8.38 1.62
CA ARG A 79 -1.23 -9.53 1.51
C ARG A 79 -0.86 -10.63 2.50
N ASP A 80 0.42 -10.98 2.50
CA ASP A 80 0.99 -12.02 3.34
C ASP A 80 1.62 -11.42 4.61
N ASP A 81 2.01 -12.29 5.53
CA ASP A 81 2.73 -11.86 6.71
C ASP A 81 4.12 -11.36 6.30
N ALA A 82 4.60 -10.32 6.99
CA ALA A 82 5.85 -9.67 6.65
C ALA A 82 6.71 -9.49 7.91
N THR A 83 7.96 -9.88 7.79
CA THR A 83 9.02 -9.65 8.77
C THR A 83 9.69 -8.30 8.59
N GLU A 84 9.63 -7.71 7.40
CA GLU A 84 10.18 -6.40 7.11
C GLU A 84 9.23 -5.62 6.20
N LEU A 85 9.11 -4.32 6.42
CA LEU A 85 8.45 -3.39 5.51
C LEU A 85 9.26 -2.09 5.47
N SER A 86 9.50 -1.56 4.27
CA SER A 86 9.97 -0.19 4.07
C SER A 86 9.06 0.55 3.08
N ALA A 87 8.93 1.86 3.27
CA ALA A 87 8.20 2.74 2.36
C ALA A 87 8.71 4.17 2.46
N THR A 88 8.67 4.90 1.35
CA THR A 88 8.88 6.34 1.30
C THR A 88 7.53 7.05 1.41
N LEU A 89 7.32 7.82 2.47
CA LEU A 89 6.17 8.71 2.63
C LEU A 89 6.50 10.08 2.01
N ASN A 90 5.71 10.49 1.02
CA ASN A 90 5.80 11.81 0.41
C ASN A 90 4.99 12.81 1.24
N VAL A 91 5.64 13.86 1.76
CA VAL A 91 5.01 14.83 2.64
C VAL A 91 4.28 15.90 1.82
N PRO A 92 2.94 16.01 1.93
CA PRO A 92 2.22 17.09 1.25
C PRO A 92 2.36 18.41 2.01
N GLU A 93 2.04 19.51 1.34
CA GLU A 93 1.80 20.78 2.03
C GLU A 93 0.57 20.70 2.95
N GLY A 94 0.61 21.43 4.07
CA GLY A 94 -0.51 21.54 5.00
C GLY A 94 -0.58 20.43 6.05
N ALA A 95 -1.80 20.19 6.57
CA ALA A 95 -2.01 19.23 7.65
C ALA A 95 -2.05 17.80 7.11
N TRP A 96 -1.28 16.91 7.72
CA TRP A 96 -1.23 15.51 7.35
C TRP A 96 -0.85 14.65 8.55
N LYS A 97 -1.26 13.38 8.49
CA LYS A 97 -0.87 12.36 9.46
C LYS A 97 -0.79 11.00 8.79
N GLY A 98 0.35 10.33 8.89
CA GLY A 98 0.54 9.03 8.24
C GLY A 98 1.84 8.34 8.63
N GLY A 99 1.95 7.07 8.25
CA GLY A 99 3.11 6.25 8.54
C GLY A 99 2.87 4.78 8.23
N LEU A 100 3.21 3.90 9.18
CA LEU A 100 3.20 2.45 8.98
C LEU A 100 2.11 1.75 9.82
N LEU A 101 1.47 0.74 9.24
CA LEU A 101 0.78 -0.31 9.96
C LEU A 101 1.82 -1.36 10.38
N ILE A 102 2.00 -1.55 11.69
CA ILE A 102 3.10 -2.37 12.25
C ILE A 102 2.62 -3.65 12.94
N GLY A 103 1.32 -3.89 12.92
CA GLY A 103 0.71 -5.15 13.33
C GLY A 103 -0.77 -5.11 13.03
N PHE A 104 -1.29 -6.17 12.42
CA PHE A 104 -2.70 -6.26 12.07
C PHE A 104 -3.17 -7.69 12.25
N SER A 105 -4.16 -7.87 13.12
CA SER A 105 -4.92 -9.11 13.25
C SER A 105 -6.27 -8.94 12.54
N ASP A 106 -6.98 -7.85 12.87
CA ASP A 106 -8.27 -7.49 12.29
C ASP A 106 -8.55 -5.98 12.45
N ALA A 107 -9.76 -5.54 12.09
CA ALA A 107 -10.17 -4.13 12.13
C ALA A 107 -10.38 -3.55 13.55
N ASP A 108 -10.44 -4.39 14.59
CA ASP A 108 -10.53 -3.98 15.99
C ASP A 108 -9.24 -4.27 16.78
N SER A 109 -8.26 -4.93 16.16
CA SER A 109 -6.96 -5.27 16.72
C SER A 109 -5.82 -5.02 15.73
N TYR A 110 -5.27 -3.80 15.77
CA TYR A 110 -4.14 -3.39 14.92
C TYR A 110 -3.31 -2.27 15.55
N THR A 111 -2.07 -2.07 15.10
CA THR A 111 -1.17 -1.04 15.62
C THR A 111 -0.58 -0.22 14.49
N VAL A 112 -0.61 1.11 14.64
CA VAL A 112 -0.11 2.07 13.66
C VAL A 112 0.93 3.00 14.27
N VAL A 113 1.89 3.40 13.43
CA VAL A 113 2.81 4.50 13.67
C VAL A 113 2.41 5.65 12.77
N LEU A 114 2.13 6.80 13.37
CA LEU A 114 1.67 8.00 12.67
C LEU A 114 2.61 9.16 13.00
N LEU A 115 3.28 9.67 11.96
CA LEU A 115 3.95 10.97 11.96
C LEU A 115 2.94 12.04 11.58
N ASN A 116 3.20 13.30 11.94
CA ASN A 116 2.34 14.43 11.58
C ASN A 116 3.13 15.68 11.15
N ASN A 117 2.41 16.63 10.56
CA ASN A 117 2.95 17.89 10.06
C ASN A 117 3.57 18.80 11.15
N ALA A 118 3.30 18.55 12.43
CA ALA A 118 3.89 19.29 13.55
C ALA A 118 5.24 18.70 14.03
N GLY A 119 5.80 17.72 13.30
CA GLY A 119 7.07 17.08 13.64
C GLY A 119 6.96 16.06 14.79
N GLY A 120 5.75 15.64 15.15
CA GLY A 120 5.53 14.61 16.16
C GLY A 120 5.29 13.24 15.56
N PHE A 121 5.51 12.19 16.36
CA PHE A 121 5.00 10.86 16.09
C PHE A 121 4.17 10.31 17.25
N SER A 122 3.30 9.36 16.92
CA SER A 122 2.57 8.54 17.88
C SER A 122 2.49 7.10 17.41
N ILE A 123 2.59 6.17 18.35
CA ILE A 123 2.40 4.74 18.12
C ILE A 123 1.15 4.35 18.90
N ASN A 124 0.11 3.96 18.17
CA ASN A 124 -1.21 3.75 18.73
C ASN A 124 -1.69 2.34 18.38
N GLN A 125 -2.18 1.63 19.37
CA GLN A 125 -2.81 0.34 19.23
C GLN A 125 -4.32 0.50 19.34
N ARG A 126 -5.04 -0.08 18.39
CA ARG A 126 -6.46 -0.38 18.51
C ARG A 126 -6.58 -1.78 19.09
N ALA A 127 -7.26 -1.91 20.22
CA ALA A 127 -7.55 -3.18 20.86
C ALA A 127 -8.99 -3.15 21.38
N GLU A 128 -9.80 -4.13 20.95
CA GLU A 128 -11.21 -4.26 21.35
C GLU A 128 -12.01 -2.95 21.09
N GLY A 129 -11.73 -2.31 19.94
CA GLY A 129 -12.37 -1.06 19.53
C GLY A 129 -11.89 0.20 20.27
N LYS A 130 -10.93 0.09 21.20
CA LYS A 130 -10.37 1.22 21.96
C LYS A 130 -8.97 1.58 21.48
N TRP A 131 -8.66 2.87 21.49
CA TRP A 131 -7.33 3.38 21.20
C TRP A 131 -6.47 3.45 22.47
N ILE A 132 -5.29 2.86 22.39
CA ILE A 132 -4.25 2.87 23.42
C ILE A 132 -3.00 3.51 22.82
N VAL A 133 -2.45 4.52 23.49
CA VAL A 133 -1.20 5.15 23.07
C VAL A 133 -0.05 4.36 23.68
N LEU A 134 0.80 3.76 22.84
CA LEU A 134 1.99 3.03 23.27
C LEU A 134 3.18 3.98 23.45
N LYS A 135 3.35 4.94 22.54
CA LYS A 135 4.45 5.91 22.57
C LYS A 135 4.11 7.20 21.84
N ARG A 136 4.71 8.30 22.27
CA ARG A 136 4.76 9.59 21.55
C ARG A 136 6.17 10.17 21.63
N GLY A 137 6.50 11.02 20.69
CA GLY A 137 7.76 11.76 20.69
C GLY A 137 7.88 12.69 19.50
N THR A 138 9.06 13.25 19.34
CA THR A 138 9.44 14.06 18.17
C THR A 138 9.95 13.15 17.08
N ALA A 139 9.43 13.31 15.86
CA ALA A 139 9.93 12.62 14.69
C ALA A 139 11.26 13.24 14.27
N PRO A 140 12.18 12.49 13.64
CA PRO A 140 13.33 13.09 12.97
C PRO A 140 12.88 14.07 11.88
N ASP A 141 13.77 14.96 11.43
CA ASP A 141 13.44 15.85 10.33
C ASP A 141 13.22 15.07 9.03
N GLN A 142 12.29 15.54 8.20
CA GLN A 142 12.11 15.04 6.84
C GLN A 142 13.35 15.32 5.97
N ILE A 143 13.63 14.43 5.02
CA ILE A 143 14.74 14.60 4.07
C ILE A 143 14.11 14.84 2.70
N GLU A 144 14.38 16.01 2.12
CA GLU A 144 13.92 16.38 0.78
C GLU A 144 12.38 16.22 0.59
N GLY A 145 11.60 16.57 1.62
CA GLY A 145 10.13 16.48 1.57
C GLY A 145 9.59 15.05 1.73
N THR A 146 10.40 14.12 2.23
CA THR A 146 10.00 12.72 2.43
C THR A 146 10.44 12.16 3.78
N TYR A 147 9.78 11.07 4.17
CA TYR A 147 10.22 10.17 5.23
C TYR A 147 10.47 8.78 4.68
N ARG A 148 11.67 8.24 4.93
CA ARG A 148 11.97 6.82 4.74
C ARG A 148 11.55 6.07 5.99
N LEU A 149 10.47 5.32 5.89
CA LEU A 149 9.88 4.57 7.00
C LEU A 149 10.27 3.10 6.91
N LYS A 150 10.54 2.49 8.05
CA LYS A 150 10.88 1.07 8.12
C LYS A 150 10.33 0.40 9.37
N ALA A 151 9.85 -0.82 9.24
CA ALA A 151 9.48 -1.71 10.32
C ALA A 151 10.15 -3.07 10.14
N VAL A 152 10.78 -3.59 11.20
CA VAL A 152 11.48 -4.89 11.19
C VAL A 152 11.03 -5.71 12.38
N ARG A 153 10.57 -6.92 12.12
CA ARG A 153 10.12 -7.90 13.11
C ARG A 153 11.19 -8.96 13.31
N ALA A 154 11.54 -9.19 14.57
CA ALA A 154 12.44 -10.24 15.03
C ALA A 154 11.75 -11.04 16.13
N GLY A 155 11.19 -12.20 15.76
CA GLY A 155 10.28 -12.94 16.64
C GLY A 155 9.00 -12.15 16.92
N ASP A 156 8.67 -11.95 18.19
CA ASP A 156 7.48 -11.22 18.62
C ASP A 156 7.68 -9.70 18.72
N SER A 157 8.94 -9.24 18.62
CA SER A 157 9.28 -7.83 18.70
C SER A 157 9.31 -7.18 17.31
N ILE A 158 8.81 -5.96 17.20
CA ILE A 158 8.90 -5.12 16.02
C ILE A 158 9.53 -3.77 16.35
N THR A 159 10.58 -3.41 15.63
CA THR A 159 11.26 -2.12 15.69
C THR A 159 10.84 -1.26 14.53
N VAL A 160 10.56 0.02 14.80
CA VAL A 160 10.13 0.99 13.80
C VAL A 160 11.08 2.16 13.76
N SER A 161 11.43 2.61 12.57
CA SER A 161 12.31 3.77 12.35
C SER A 161 11.77 4.69 11.27
N ALA A 162 12.13 5.97 11.37
CA ALA A 162 11.96 6.96 10.32
C ALA A 162 13.32 7.61 10.04
N ASN A 163 13.70 7.77 8.77
CA ASN A 163 14.98 8.34 8.36
C ASN A 163 16.17 7.73 9.13
N ASP A 164 16.17 6.40 9.27
CA ASP A 164 17.19 5.61 9.98
C ASP A 164 17.29 5.87 11.50
N VAL A 165 16.38 6.67 12.08
CA VAL A 165 16.25 6.90 13.53
C VAL A 165 15.16 6.01 14.11
N GLU A 166 15.50 5.23 15.14
CA GLU A 166 14.55 4.37 15.84
C GLU A 166 13.49 5.20 16.60
N LEU A 167 12.22 4.93 16.32
CA LEU A 167 11.08 5.50 17.03
C LEU A 167 10.70 4.62 18.23
N GLY A 168 10.91 3.31 18.14
CA GLY A 168 10.83 2.37 19.26
C GLY A 168 10.71 0.91 18.83
N SER A 169 10.73 0.03 19.83
CA SER A 169 10.58 -1.43 19.68
C SER A 169 9.48 -1.94 20.61
N PHE A 170 8.65 -2.87 20.13
CA PHE A 170 7.43 -3.32 20.81
C PHE A 170 7.13 -4.79 20.57
N GLU A 171 6.65 -5.48 21.59
CA GLU A 171 6.07 -6.82 21.43
C GLU A 171 4.61 -6.69 20.98
N LEU A 172 4.33 -7.04 19.72
CA LEU A 172 3.01 -6.82 19.10
C LEU A 172 2.49 -8.07 18.39
N LYS A 173 1.20 -8.34 18.58
CA LYS A 173 0.45 -9.36 17.82
C LYS A 173 0.17 -8.90 16.39
N GLY A 174 -0.02 -9.87 15.51
CA GLY A 174 -0.33 -9.68 14.09
C GLY A 174 0.92 -9.42 13.26
N ALA A 175 1.18 -10.29 12.28
CA ALA A 175 2.40 -10.26 11.47
C ALA A 175 2.25 -9.48 10.16
N LYS A 176 1.08 -8.91 9.88
CA LYS A 176 0.85 -8.11 8.68
C LYS A 176 1.28 -6.67 8.89
N LEU A 177 2.09 -6.19 7.96
CA LEU A 177 2.62 -4.83 7.92
C LEU A 177 1.99 -4.07 6.77
N GLY A 178 2.05 -2.74 6.81
CA GLY A 178 1.54 -1.89 5.74
C GLY A 178 1.82 -0.41 5.94
N VAL A 179 1.12 0.40 5.17
CA VAL A 179 1.12 1.87 5.30
C VAL A 179 -0.22 2.35 5.84
N CYS A 180 -0.24 3.49 6.50
CA CYS A 180 -1.46 4.06 7.07
C CYS A 180 -1.48 5.59 6.99
N LEU A 181 -2.69 6.14 7.06
CA LEU A 181 -2.95 7.57 7.07
C LEU A 181 -4.14 7.90 7.97
N GLU A 182 -4.30 9.17 8.31
CA GLU A 182 -5.44 9.65 9.07
C GLU A 182 -5.88 11.05 8.61
N ASN A 183 -7.14 11.16 8.22
CA ASN A 183 -7.78 12.43 7.87
C ASN A 183 -7.01 13.27 6.83
N CYS A 184 -6.49 12.61 5.80
CA CYS A 184 -5.70 13.24 4.75
C CYS A 184 -5.64 12.38 3.47
N THR A 185 -4.94 12.93 2.47
CA THR A 185 -4.48 12.20 1.29
C THR A 185 -2.97 12.09 1.35
N LEU A 186 -2.43 10.87 1.22
CA LEU A 186 -0.98 10.61 1.26
C LEU A 186 -0.55 9.66 0.15
N ARG A 187 0.67 9.87 -0.35
CA ARG A 187 1.33 9.02 -1.33
C ARG A 187 2.51 8.31 -0.70
N PHE A 188 2.57 7.00 -0.89
CA PHE A 188 3.69 6.15 -0.51
C PHE A 188 4.33 5.56 -1.77
N THR A 189 5.66 5.55 -1.82
CA THR A 189 6.49 5.00 -2.92
C THR A 189 7.57 4.08 -2.36
N ASP A 190 8.30 3.40 -3.24
CA ASP A 190 9.42 2.52 -2.89
C ASP A 190 9.03 1.47 -1.83
N ILE A 191 7.79 0.99 -1.90
CA ILE A 191 7.25 0.09 -0.90
C ILE A 191 7.80 -1.32 -1.13
N GLN A 192 8.46 -1.86 -0.12
CA GLN A 192 9.05 -3.20 -0.16
C GLN A 192 8.73 -3.94 1.13
N TRP A 193 8.46 -5.25 1.05
CA TRP A 193 8.28 -6.11 2.22
C TRP A 193 8.91 -7.50 1.99
N LYS A 194 9.20 -8.19 3.09
CA LYS A 194 9.74 -9.56 3.11
C LYS A 194 9.02 -10.43 4.11
#